data_AF-A0AAD9LMY1-F1
#
_entry.id   AF-A0AAD9LMY1-F1
#
_cell.length_a   1.000
_cell.length_b   1.000
_cell.length_c   1.000
_cell.angle_alpha   90.00
_cell.angle_beta   90.00
_cell.angle_gamma   90.00
#
_symmetry.space_group_name_H-M   'P 1'
#
loop_
_entity.id
_entity.type
_entity.pdbx_description
1 polymer ?
#
loop_
_entity_poly.entity_id
_entity_poly.type
_entity_poly.pdbx_seq_one_letter_code
_entity_poly.pdbx_strand_id
1 'polypeptide(L)'
;MLVSRLPEGPTAFFKVSNVKLTANIKERGRRTNHQPELILNNFSTRLGHRVGRFLGSLFEHQPEFEGHQVVTFHNQRDFIFVRHHRYTFENEQKARLQEIGPRFTMKLRWLQQGTFDTKFGEYEWIHKQHQLDTSRRKFHL
;
A
#
# COMPACT_ATOMS: atom_id res chain seq x y z
N MET A 1 -6.58 0.75 -10.11
CA MET A 1 -6.96 -0.30 -9.14
C MET A 1 -7.99 0.30 -8.21
N LEU A 2 -9.16 -0.33 -8.12
CA LEU A 2 -10.24 0.04 -7.19
C LEU A 2 -10.19 -0.97 -6.03
N VAL A 3 -10.20 -0.48 -4.80
CA VAL A 3 -10.25 -1.33 -3.60
C VAL A 3 -11.40 -0.84 -2.74
N SER A 4 -12.31 -1.73 -2.37
CA SER A 4 -13.47 -1.42 -1.53
C SER A 4 -13.51 -2.39 -0.35
N ARG A 5 -13.66 -1.86 0.86
CA ARG A 5 -13.81 -2.68 2.06
C ARG A 5 -15.30 -2.94 2.29
N LEU A 6 -15.71 -4.20 2.27
CA LEU A 6 -17.10 -4.57 2.58
C LEU A 6 -17.32 -4.79 4.08
N PRO A 7 -18.56 -4.72 4.59
CA PRO A 7 -19.80 -4.39 3.88
C PRO A 7 -20.04 -2.89 3.66
N GLU A 8 -19.55 -2.00 4.55
CA GLU A 8 -19.80 -0.55 4.50
C GLU A 8 -18.51 0.30 4.50
N GLY A 9 -17.36 -0.34 4.28
CA GLY A 9 -16.07 0.32 4.39
C GLY A 9 -15.75 1.22 3.18
N PRO A 10 -14.69 2.05 3.31
CA PRO A 10 -14.36 3.03 2.31
C PRO A 10 -13.87 2.38 1.01
N THR A 11 -13.99 3.14 -0.08
CA THR A 11 -13.55 2.75 -1.41
C THR A 11 -12.49 3.70 -1.92
N ALA A 12 -11.32 3.17 -2.26
CA ALA A 12 -10.20 3.95 -2.75
C ALA A 12 -9.87 3.56 -4.19
N PHE A 13 -9.62 4.57 -5.01
CA PHE A 13 -9.11 4.38 -6.36
C PHE A 13 -7.67 4.85 -6.46
N PHE A 14 -6.82 3.95 -6.95
CA PHE A 14 -5.40 4.19 -7.14
C PHE A 14 -5.03 4.10 -8.61
N LYS A 15 -4.23 5.06 -9.08
CA LYS A 15 -3.43 4.88 -10.29
C LYS A 15 -2.25 3.99 -9.94
N VAL A 16 -2.07 2.91 -10.69
CA VAL A 16 -0.93 1.99 -10.53
C VAL A 16 0.08 2.27 -11.63
N SER A 17 1.35 2.33 -11.27
CA SER A 17 2.48 2.51 -12.19
C SER A 17 3.67 1.63 -11.80
N ASN A 18 4.67 1.54 -12.68
CA ASN A 18 5.90 0.79 -12.44
C ASN A 18 5.67 -0.67 -12.02
N VAL A 19 4.67 -1.31 -12.63
CA VAL A 19 4.29 -2.69 -12.30
C VAL A 19 5.36 -3.64 -12.81
N LYS A 20 5.91 -4.45 -11.92
CA LYS A 20 6.74 -5.60 -12.26
C LYS A 20 6.14 -6.82 -11.59
N LEU A 21 5.63 -7.71 -12.44
CA LEU A 21 5.01 -8.97 -12.04
C LEU A 21 6.06 -9.91 -11.44
N THR A 22 5.64 -10.78 -10.53
CA THR A 22 6.51 -11.79 -9.90
C THR A 22 7.28 -12.65 -10.92
N ALA A 23 6.65 -12.94 -12.07
CA ALA A 23 7.28 -13.68 -13.17
C ALA A 23 8.57 -13.00 -13.69
N ASN A 24 8.62 -11.67 -13.67
CA ASN A 24 9.69 -10.87 -14.27
C ASN A 24 10.76 -10.44 -13.26
N ILE A 25 10.66 -10.86 -11.99
CA ILE A 25 11.63 -10.55 -10.95
C ILE A 25 12.75 -11.60 -10.98
N LYS A 26 13.99 -11.12 -11.20
CA LYS A 26 15.20 -11.96 -11.15
C LYS A 26 15.47 -12.36 -9.70
N GLU A 27 15.95 -13.59 -9.49
CA GLU A 27 16.34 -14.10 -8.15
C GLU A 27 15.23 -13.99 -7.09
N ARG A 28 13.97 -14.17 -7.51
CA ARG A 28 12.83 -14.14 -6.58
C ARG A 28 12.93 -15.26 -5.55
N GLY A 29 12.53 -14.98 -4.32
CA GLY A 29 12.37 -15.99 -3.29
C GLY A 29 11.12 -16.83 -3.53
N ARG A 30 11.04 -18.00 -2.88
CA ARG A 30 9.82 -18.81 -2.86
C ARG A 30 8.84 -18.24 -1.84
N ARG A 31 7.62 -17.91 -2.27
CA ARG A 31 6.52 -17.54 -1.38
C ARG A 31 6.06 -18.77 -0.59
N THR A 32 5.88 -18.62 0.72
CA THR A 32 5.23 -19.62 1.58
C THR A 32 3.81 -19.15 1.93
N ASN A 33 2.99 -20.03 2.53
CA ASN A 33 1.60 -19.72 2.84
C ASN A 33 1.42 -18.90 4.12
N HIS A 34 2.51 -18.56 4.81
CA HIS A 34 2.45 -17.79 6.04
C HIS A 34 1.89 -16.39 5.82
N GLN A 35 1.13 -15.91 6.81
CA GLN A 35 0.61 -14.56 6.84
C GLN A 35 1.75 -13.55 7.05
N PRO A 36 1.92 -12.58 6.13
CA PRO A 36 3.03 -11.63 6.22
C PRO A 36 2.80 -10.57 7.30
N GLU A 37 3.90 -10.05 7.83
CA GLU A 37 3.94 -8.81 8.57
C GLU A 37 3.60 -7.62 7.67
N LEU A 38 3.09 -6.54 8.27
CA LEU A 38 2.70 -5.34 7.56
C LEU A 38 3.47 -4.12 8.07
N ILE A 39 4.15 -3.45 7.16
CA ILE A 39 4.84 -2.18 7.44
C ILE A 39 4.14 -1.05 6.69
N LEU A 40 3.66 -0.05 7.44
CA LEU A 40 3.07 1.19 6.91
C LEU A 40 3.97 2.38 7.26
N ASN A 41 4.74 2.88 6.30
CA ASN A 41 5.72 3.94 6.52
C ASN A 41 5.26 5.28 5.93
N ASN A 42 5.51 6.37 6.67
CA ASN A 42 5.33 7.76 6.24
C ASN A 42 3.89 8.17 5.87
N PHE A 43 2.88 7.60 6.51
CA PHE A 43 1.48 8.06 6.41
C PHE A 43 1.17 9.03 7.57
N SER A 44 1.70 10.25 7.51
CA SER A 44 1.71 11.19 8.65
C SER A 44 0.58 12.20 8.63
N THR A 45 -0.08 12.41 7.49
CA THR A 45 -1.19 13.36 7.40
C THR A 45 -2.50 12.69 7.86
N ARG A 46 -3.56 13.47 8.11
CA ARG A 46 -4.89 12.92 8.44
C ARG A 46 -5.41 11.97 7.36
N LEU A 47 -5.28 12.35 6.08
CA LEU A 47 -5.64 11.48 4.97
C LEU A 47 -4.69 10.28 4.87
N GLY A 48 -3.40 10.49 5.12
CA GLY A 48 -2.40 9.45 5.28
C GLY A 48 -2.80 8.37 6.26
N HIS A 49 -3.11 8.75 7.50
CA HIS A 49 -3.57 7.81 8.53
C HIS A 49 -4.84 7.06 8.11
N ARG A 50 -5.79 7.74 7.47
CA ARG A 50 -7.01 7.12 6.93
C ARG A 50 -6.69 6.05 5.88
N VAL A 51 -5.84 6.39 4.90
CA VAL A 51 -5.42 5.50 3.82
C VAL A 51 -4.54 4.36 4.35
N GLY A 52 -3.64 4.64 5.29
CA GLY A 52 -2.80 3.65 5.95
C GLY A 52 -3.65 2.62 6.71
N ARG A 53 -4.61 3.07 7.52
CA ARG A 53 -5.55 2.18 8.21
C ARG A 53 -6.40 1.37 7.24
N PHE A 54 -6.88 2.00 6.16
CA PHE A 54 -7.61 1.32 5.10
C PHE A 54 -6.79 0.21 4.45
N LEU A 55 -5.55 0.51 4.01
CA LEU A 55 -4.65 -0.48 3.41
C LEU A 55 -4.27 -1.58 4.40
N GLY A 56 -4.06 -1.25 5.67
CA GLY A 56 -3.74 -2.23 6.70
C GLY A 56 -4.91 -3.17 7.01
N SER A 57 -6.15 -2.70 6.89
CA SER A 57 -7.34 -3.54 7.08
C SER A 57 -7.53 -4.64 6.02
N LEU A 58 -6.74 -4.61 4.94
CA LEU A 58 -6.72 -5.65 3.91
C LEU A 58 -5.91 -6.89 4.33
N PHE A 59 -5.16 -6.80 5.42
CA PHE A 59 -4.33 -7.88 5.95
C PHE A 59 -4.90 -8.37 7.28
N GLU A 60 -4.66 -9.63 7.59
CA GLU A 60 -4.98 -10.19 8.89
C GLU A 60 -4.07 -9.56 9.96
N HIS A 61 -4.62 -9.33 11.15
CA HIS A 61 -3.91 -8.65 12.23
C HIS A 61 -2.96 -9.59 13.00
N GLN A 62 -2.94 -10.88 12.67
CA GLN A 62 -2.11 -11.89 13.31
C GLN A 62 -1.05 -12.40 12.33
N PRO A 63 0.12 -11.73 12.23
CA PRO A 63 1.20 -12.16 11.35
C PRO A 63 1.91 -13.41 11.88
N GLU A 64 2.41 -14.23 10.97
CA GLU A 64 3.20 -15.44 11.27
C GLU A 64 4.69 -15.15 11.07
N PHE A 65 5.38 -14.79 12.15
CA PHE A 65 6.80 -14.41 12.13
C PHE A 65 7.71 -15.52 11.61
N GLU A 66 7.36 -16.80 11.80
CA GLU A 66 8.14 -17.95 11.28
C GLU A 66 8.29 -17.91 9.75
N GLY A 67 7.33 -17.30 9.04
CA GLY A 67 7.39 -17.14 7.59
C GLY A 67 8.47 -16.16 7.13
N HIS A 68 8.90 -15.25 8.02
CA HIS A 68 9.75 -14.11 7.72
C HIS A 68 9.29 -13.34 6.47
N GLN A 69 7.98 -13.18 6.29
CA GLN A 69 7.40 -12.46 5.16
C GLN A 69 6.92 -11.09 5.61
N VAL A 70 7.12 -10.09 4.77
CA VAL A 70 6.69 -8.72 5.05
C VAL A 70 6.17 -8.03 3.80
N VAL A 71 4.99 -7.41 3.93
CA VAL A 71 4.45 -6.48 2.94
C VAL A 71 4.68 -5.06 3.44
N THR A 72 5.28 -4.24 2.59
CA THR A 72 5.58 -2.85 2.91
C THR A 72 4.78 -1.92 2.02
N PHE A 73 4.07 -0.98 2.64
CA PHE A 73 3.53 0.22 2.00
C PHE A 73 4.37 1.40 2.48
N HIS A 74 5.24 1.89 1.62
CA HIS A 74 6.07 3.05 1.93
C HIS A 74 5.56 4.26 1.17
N ASN A 75 5.08 5.27 1.88
CA ASN A 75 4.65 6.52 1.27
C ASN A 75 5.84 7.49 1.11
N GLN A 76 6.03 8.00 -0.10
CA GLN A 76 7.01 9.04 -0.38
C GLN A 76 6.44 10.00 -1.43
N ARG A 77 6.20 11.25 -1.03
CA ARG A 77 5.65 12.30 -1.90
C ARG A 77 4.33 11.90 -2.59
N ASP A 78 3.40 11.33 -1.83
CA ASP A 78 2.11 10.77 -2.28
C ASP A 78 2.19 9.54 -3.22
N PHE A 79 3.39 8.99 -3.41
CA PHE A 79 3.59 7.70 -4.06
C PHE A 79 3.75 6.61 -3.02
N ILE A 80 2.83 5.65 -3.04
CA ILE A 80 2.86 4.48 -2.17
C ILE A 80 3.60 3.37 -2.91
N PHE A 81 4.81 3.06 -2.47
CA PHE A 81 5.59 1.95 -2.98
C PHE A 81 5.17 0.67 -2.26
N VAL A 82 4.63 -0.27 -3.04
CA VAL A 82 4.24 -1.59 -2.52
C VAL A 82 5.33 -2.59 -2.83
N ARG A 83 5.82 -3.28 -1.81
CA ARG A 83 6.79 -4.36 -1.93
C ARG A 83 6.40 -5.52 -1.05
N HIS A 84 6.75 -6.71 -1.48
CA HIS A 84 6.55 -7.94 -0.71
C HIS A 84 7.87 -8.70 -0.69
N HIS A 85 8.45 -8.81 0.52
CA HIS A 85 9.75 -9.41 0.73
C HIS A 85 9.66 -10.58 1.68
N ARG A 86 10.61 -11.50 1.52
CA ARG A 86 11.07 -12.36 2.60
C ARG A 86 12.31 -11.74 3.20
N TYR A 87 12.47 -11.83 4.52
CA TYR A 87 13.66 -11.35 5.20
C TYR A 87 14.41 -12.48 5.90
N THR A 88 15.69 -12.25 6.17
CA THR A 88 16.52 -13.14 7.01
C THR A 88 17.52 -12.25 7.73
N PHE A 89 17.58 -12.37 9.05
CA PHE A 89 18.57 -11.64 9.85
C PHE A 89 19.94 -12.26 9.62
N GLU A 90 20.91 -11.45 9.19
CA GLU A 90 22.33 -11.85 9.21
C GLU A 90 22.82 -11.78 10.65
N ASN A 91 22.54 -10.65 11.30
CA ASN A 91 22.92 -10.29 12.66
C ASN A 91 21.74 -9.50 13.29
N GLU A 92 21.83 -9.17 14.58
CA GLU A 92 20.80 -8.39 15.30
C GLU A 92 20.50 -7.00 14.69
N GLN A 93 21.42 -6.44 13.89
CA GLN A 93 21.30 -5.11 13.31
C GLN A 93 21.01 -5.10 11.80
N LYS A 94 21.09 -6.25 11.11
CA LYS A 94 21.03 -6.31 9.65
C LYS A 94 20.16 -7.46 9.17
N ALA A 95 19.24 -7.14 8.26
CA ALA A 95 18.41 -8.10 7.57
C ALA A 95 18.67 -8.05 6.05
N ARG A 96 18.85 -9.22 5.42
CA ARG A 96 18.75 -9.35 3.96
C ARG A 96 17.29 -9.43 3.57
N LEU A 97 16.94 -8.81 2.44
CA LEU A 97 15.61 -8.86 1.85
C LEU A 97 15.66 -9.54 0.49
N GLN A 98 14.66 -10.37 0.20
CA GLN A 98 14.46 -11.00 -1.10
C GLN A 98 13.02 -10.75 -1.58
N GLU A 99 12.86 -10.23 -2.80
CA GLU A 99 11.52 -9.99 -3.38
C GLU A 99 10.79 -11.33 -3.62
N ILE A 100 9.54 -11.46 -3.17
CA ILE A 100 8.70 -12.66 -3.34
C ILE A 100 7.36 -12.38 -4.02
N GLY A 101 6.95 -11.11 -4.12
CA GLY A 101 5.71 -10.69 -4.74
C GLY A 101 5.91 -9.59 -5.80
N PRO A 102 4.83 -9.16 -6.46
CA PRO A 102 4.90 -8.09 -7.43
C PRO A 102 5.31 -6.79 -6.76
N ARG A 103 6.03 -5.94 -7.49
CA ARG A 103 6.34 -4.58 -7.07
C ARG A 103 5.64 -3.59 -7.97
N PHE A 104 5.06 -2.57 -7.36
CA PHE A 104 4.40 -1.50 -8.10
C PHE A 104 4.34 -0.25 -7.22
N THR A 105 3.96 0.85 -7.85
CA THR A 105 3.71 2.12 -7.17
C THR A 105 2.25 2.49 -7.36
N MET A 106 1.62 2.97 -6.30
CA MET A 106 0.26 3.46 -6.31
C MET A 106 0.24 4.96 -6.02
N LYS A 107 -0.67 5.69 -6.66
CA LYS A 107 -1.01 7.07 -6.29
C LYS A 107 -2.51 7.16 -6.09
N LEU A 108 -2.95 7.66 -4.92
CA LEU A 108 -4.36 7.85 -4.63
C LEU A 108 -4.98 8.86 -5.59
N ARG A 109 -6.10 8.50 -6.21
CA ARG A 109 -6.87 9.39 -7.08
C ARG A 109 -8.10 9.94 -6.38
N TRP A 110 -8.79 9.10 -5.62
CA TRP A 110 -9.90 9.52 -4.77
C TRP A 110 -10.18 8.47 -3.71
N LEU A 111 -10.86 8.90 -2.65
CA LEU A 111 -11.32 8.09 -1.54
C LEU A 111 -12.80 8.42 -1.27
N GLN A 112 -13.65 7.41 -1.22
CA GLN A 112 -15.05 7.48 -0.81
C GLN A 112 -15.24 6.91 0.59
N GLN A 113 -16.19 7.44 1.33
CA GLN A 113 -16.49 6.99 2.70
C GLN A 113 -17.11 5.60 2.75
N GLY A 114 -17.96 5.27 1.77
CA GLY A 114 -18.65 3.99 1.67
C GLY A 114 -18.14 3.09 0.54
N THR A 115 -18.96 2.08 0.23
CA THR A 115 -18.74 1.18 -0.90
C THR A 115 -18.78 1.93 -2.23
N PHE A 116 -18.35 1.27 -3.30
CA PHE A 116 -18.31 1.88 -4.63
C PHE A 116 -19.69 2.33 -5.10
N ASP A 117 -19.91 3.64 -5.14
CA ASP A 117 -21.12 4.27 -5.68
C ASP A 117 -20.73 5.44 -6.59
N THR A 118 -21.06 5.33 -7.88
CA THR A 118 -20.75 6.34 -8.89
C THR A 118 -21.77 7.46 -8.97
N LYS A 119 -22.97 7.30 -8.39
CA LYS A 119 -24.08 8.25 -8.50
C LYS A 119 -24.18 9.13 -7.26
N PHE A 120 -24.16 8.53 -6.07
CA PHE A 120 -24.41 9.23 -4.80
C PHE A 120 -23.28 9.06 -3.77
N GLY A 121 -22.17 8.41 -4.16
CA GLY A 121 -21.06 8.15 -3.25
C GLY A 121 -20.39 9.43 -2.75
N GLU A 122 -20.29 9.58 -1.44
CA GLU A 122 -19.60 10.70 -0.81
C GLU A 122 -18.08 10.53 -0.89
N TYR A 123 -17.42 11.48 -1.55
CA TYR A 123 -15.97 11.51 -1.69
C TYR A 123 -15.35 12.27 -0.51
N GLU A 124 -14.64 11.55 0.37
CA GLU A 124 -13.82 12.14 1.43
C GLU A 124 -12.67 12.97 0.84
N TRP A 125 -12.10 12.51 -0.28
CA TRP A 125 -10.98 13.18 -0.94
C TRP A 125 -10.89 12.87 -2.43
N ILE A 126 -10.51 13.87 -3.24
CA ILE A 126 -10.28 13.74 -4.68
C ILE A 126 -8.98 14.47 -5.07
N HIS A 127 -8.13 13.82 -5.86
CA HIS A 127 -6.92 14.41 -6.43
C HIS A 127 -7.28 15.40 -7.55
N LYS A 128 -7.48 16.67 -7.18
CA LYS A 128 -7.69 17.77 -8.14
C LYS A 128 -6.35 18.24 -8.70
N GLN A 129 -5.89 17.62 -9.78
CA GLN A 129 -4.55 17.82 -10.35
C GLN A 129 -4.17 19.30 -10.53
N HIS A 130 -5.06 20.11 -11.13
CA HIS A 130 -4.81 21.54 -11.38
C HIS A 130 -4.66 22.39 -10.10
N GLN A 131 -5.26 21.97 -8.98
CA GLN A 131 -5.21 22.72 -7.73
C GLN A 131 -4.09 22.22 -6.81
N LEU A 132 -3.90 20.90 -6.76
CA LEU A 132 -3.02 20.23 -5.80
C LEU A 132 -1.57 20.12 -6.31
N ASP A 133 -1.35 19.99 -7.62
CA ASP A 133 0.00 19.88 -8.17
C ASP A 133 0.68 21.26 -8.38
N THR A 134 0.08 22.34 -7.86
CA THR A 134 0.62 23.71 -7.88
C THR A 134 1.90 23.84 -7.06
N SER A 135 2.03 23.07 -5.97
CA SER A 135 3.22 23.05 -5.12
C SER A 135 3.84 21.66 -5.08
N ARG A 136 5.11 21.56 -5.49
CA ARG A 136 5.90 20.31 -5.42
C ARG A 136 6.36 19.94 -4.00
N ARG A 137 6.05 20.78 -3.00
CA ARG A 137 6.47 20.60 -1.60
C ARG A 137 5.32 20.18 -0.68
N LYS A 138 4.07 20.24 -1.15
CA LYS A 138 2.89 19.86 -0.37
C LYS A 138 2.51 18.42 -0.72
N PHE A 139 2.35 17.59 0.29
CA PHE A 139 1.94 16.19 0.18
C PHE A 139 0.70 15.97 1.03
N HIS A 140 -0.10 14.98 0.63
CA HIS A 140 -1.44 14.74 1.16
C HIS A 140 -1.60 13.40 1.87
N LEU A 141 -0.65 12.48 1.71
CA LEU A 141 -0.57 11.20 2.43
C LEU A 141 0.49 11.30 3.51
#